data_AF-A0A1Q7UEY8-F1
#
_entry.id   AF-A0A1Q7UEY8-F1
#
_cell.length_a   1.000
_cell.length_b   1.000
_cell.length_c   1.000
_cell.angle_alpha   90.00
_cell.angle_beta   90.00
_cell.angle_gamma   90.00
#
_symmetry.space_group_name_H-M   'P 1'
#
loop_
_entity.id
_entity.type
_entity.pdbx_description
1 polymer ?
#
loop_
_entity_poly.entity_id
_entity_poly.type
_entity_poly.pdbx_seq_one_letter_code
_entity_poly.pdbx_strand_id
1 'polypeptide(L)'
;MAHDQAPASVATYVKVAILLTIITALEVGVIYIRRLTPILIPLLIVMATAKFALVALFFMHLRYDPRPLKLLFLGPLIIAVLLAIALATLTGAFLVFGR
;
A
#
# COMPACT_ATOMS: atom_id res chain seq x y z
N MET A 1 -2.14 -44.52 -5.18
CA MET A 1 -2.30 -43.48 -4.14
C MET A 1 -1.97 -42.15 -4.79
N ALA A 2 -2.86 -41.17 -4.65
CA ALA A 2 -3.03 -40.03 -5.56
C ALA A 2 -1.78 -39.13 -5.73
N HIS A 3 -1.71 -38.54 -6.92
CA HIS A 3 -0.75 -37.51 -7.33
C HIS A 3 -1.19 -36.14 -6.79
N ASP A 4 -0.51 -35.57 -5.80
CA ASP A 4 -0.77 -34.18 -5.36
C ASP A 4 0.40 -33.26 -5.74
N GLN A 5 0.26 -32.66 -6.91
CA GLN A 5 1.20 -31.75 -7.55
C GLN A 5 1.21 -30.37 -6.83
N ALA A 6 2.39 -29.97 -6.33
CA ALA A 6 2.90 -28.60 -6.12
C ALA A 6 1.93 -27.48 -5.62
N PRO A 7 1.97 -27.08 -4.33
CA PRO A 7 1.25 -25.93 -3.77
C PRO A 7 1.97 -24.58 -4.03
N ALA A 8 2.33 -24.29 -5.28
CA ALA A 8 3.17 -23.13 -5.62
C ALA A 8 2.46 -21.75 -5.42
N SER A 9 1.14 -21.71 -5.48
CA SER A 9 0.36 -20.46 -5.34
C SER A 9 0.18 -20.04 -3.88
N VAL A 10 -0.31 -20.94 -3.01
CA VAL A 10 -0.62 -20.66 -1.61
C VAL A 10 0.61 -20.16 -0.84
N ALA A 11 1.77 -20.79 -1.07
CA ALA A 11 3.02 -20.38 -0.44
C ALA A 11 3.42 -18.93 -0.79
N THR A 12 3.06 -18.44 -1.98
CA THR A 12 3.33 -17.06 -2.38
C THR A 12 2.44 -16.07 -1.63
N TYR A 13 1.14 -16.36 -1.52
CA TYR A 13 0.20 -15.52 -0.75
C TYR A 13 0.58 -15.44 0.73
N VAL A 14 0.98 -16.57 1.33
CA VAL A 14 1.42 -16.62 2.73
C VAL A 14 2.68 -15.76 2.94
N LYS A 15 3.66 -15.82 2.02
CA LYS A 15 4.85 -14.96 2.09
C LYS A 15 4.49 -13.47 2.03
N VAL A 16 3.56 -13.08 1.16
CA VAL A 16 3.09 -11.68 1.05
C VAL A 16 2.34 -11.25 2.32
N ALA A 17 1.50 -12.12 2.90
CA ALA A 17 0.81 -11.85 4.16
C ALA A 17 1.78 -11.61 5.32
N ILE A 18 2.83 -12.43 5.42
CA ILE A 18 3.90 -12.26 6.42
C ILE A 18 4.61 -10.92 6.22
N LEU A 19 4.97 -10.58 4.98
CA LEU A 19 5.60 -9.29 4.67
C LEU A 19 4.69 -8.11 5.05
N LEU A 20 3.38 -8.19 4.77
CA LEU A 20 2.41 -7.17 5.15
C LEU A 20 2.35 -6.99 6.68
N THR A 21 2.40 -8.11 7.41
CA THR A 21 2.39 -8.13 8.87
C THR A 21 3.65 -7.46 9.43
N ILE A 22 4.82 -7.76 8.87
CA ILE A 22 6.09 -7.14 9.26
C ILE A 22 6.03 -5.63 9.02
N ILE A 23 5.57 -5.18 7.85
CA ILE A 23 5.44 -3.74 7.55
C ILE A 23 4.51 -3.06 8.57
N THR A 24 3.40 -3.70 8.92
CA THR A 24 2.44 -3.16 9.91
C THR A 24 3.04 -3.09 11.31
N ALA A 25 3.80 -4.11 11.73
CA ALA A 25 4.49 -4.09 13.02
C ALA A 25 5.56 -2.99 13.08
N LEU A 26 6.31 -2.79 11.98
CA LEU A 26 7.29 -1.72 11.85
C LEU A 26 6.63 -0.33 11.94
N GLU A 27 5.50 -0.14 11.29
CA GLU A 27 4.75 1.12 11.32
C GLU A 27 4.30 1.46 12.74
N VAL A 28 3.73 0.48 13.46
CA VAL A 28 3.37 0.63 14.87
C VAL A 28 4.60 0.99 15.69
N GLY A 29 5.73 0.27 15.51
CA GLY A 29 6.97 0.56 16.22
C GLY A 29 7.54 1.96 15.96
N VAL A 30 7.52 2.40 14.70
CA VAL A 30 8.01 3.71 14.26
C VAL A 30 7.21 4.85 14.90
N ILE A 31 5.90 4.69 15.08
CA ILE A 31 5.04 5.70 15.73
C ILE A 31 5.44 5.93 17.21
N TYR A 32 5.93 4.91 17.90
CA TYR A 32 6.37 5.05 19.31
C TYR A 32 7.76 5.67 19.47
N ILE A 33 8.55 5.77 18.40
CA ILE A 33 9.91 6.33 18.47
C ILE A 33 9.88 7.84 18.22
N ARG A 34 9.95 8.62 19.32
CA ARG A 34 10.01 10.10 19.30
C ARG A 34 11.15 10.68 18.45
N ARG A 35 12.25 9.94 18.22
CA ARG A 35 13.37 10.42 17.39
C ARG A 35 13.04 10.47 15.89
N LEU A 36 12.01 9.75 15.45
CA LEU A 36 11.61 9.69 14.03
C LEU A 36 10.58 10.76 13.67
N THR A 37 10.12 11.59 14.61
CA THR A 37 9.11 12.64 14.38
C THR A 37 9.33 13.49 13.13
N PRO A 38 10.55 13.95 12.78
CA PRO A 38 10.76 14.78 11.58
C PRO A 38 10.48 14.04 10.26
N ILE A 39 10.73 12.73 10.24
CA ILE A 39 10.56 11.87 9.06
C ILE A 39 9.37 10.93 9.18
N LEU A 40 8.58 11.05 10.25
CA LEU A 40 7.50 10.13 10.57
C LEU A 40 6.44 10.14 9.47
N ILE A 41 5.98 11.34 9.08
CA ILE A 41 4.97 11.52 8.03
C ILE A 41 5.42 10.90 6.69
N PRO A 42 6.58 11.27 6.10
CA PRO A 42 7.00 10.67 4.84
C PRO A 42 7.24 9.16 4.95
N LEU A 43 7.77 8.67 6.08
CA LEU A 43 7.99 7.25 6.30
C LEU A 43 6.66 6.46 6.34
N LEU A 44 5.65 6.99 7.04
CA LEU A 44 4.32 6.39 7.10
C LEU A 44 3.64 6.37 5.73
N ILE A 45 3.80 7.43 4.91
CA ILE A 45 3.27 7.46 3.55
C ILE A 45 3.91 6.36 2.68
N VAL A 46 5.23 6.18 2.77
CA VAL A 46 5.94 5.12 2.03
C VAL A 46 5.46 3.73 2.47
N MET A 47 5.36 3.47 3.78
CA MET A 47 4.88 2.19 4.32
C MET A 47 3.42 1.92 3.93
N ALA A 48 2.55 2.92 4.00
CA ALA A 48 1.15 2.82 3.58
C ALA A 48 1.03 2.50 2.09
N THR A 49 1.80 3.18 1.25
CA THR A 49 1.84 2.97 -0.21
C THR A 49 2.32 1.56 -0.55
N ALA A 50 3.37 1.08 0.14
CA ALA A 50 3.91 -0.26 -0.06
C ALA A 50 2.89 -1.35 0.30
N LYS A 51 2.19 -1.23 1.44
CA LYS A 51 1.11 -2.17 1.82
C LYS A 51 -0.01 -2.17 0.80
N PHE A 52 -0.46 -0.98 0.37
CA PHE A 52 -1.50 -0.85 -0.64
C PHE A 52 -1.10 -1.54 -1.95
N ALA A 53 0.13 -1.32 -2.42
CA ALA A 53 0.65 -1.96 -3.63
C ALA A 53 0.73 -3.49 -3.50
N LEU A 54 1.19 -4.00 -2.35
CA LEU A 54 1.22 -5.44 -2.07
C LEU A 54 -0.19 -6.06 -2.13
N VAL A 55 -1.16 -5.40 -1.48
CA VAL A 55 -2.55 -5.86 -1.47
C VAL A 55 -3.16 -5.79 -2.87
N ALA A 56 -3.00 -4.68 -3.58
CA ALA A 56 -3.53 -4.50 -4.92
C ALA A 56 -2.95 -5.54 -5.90
N LEU A 57 -1.63 -5.75 -5.87
CA LEU A 57 -0.96 -6.63 -6.81
C LEU A 57 -1.26 -8.12 -6.56
N PHE A 58 -1.22 -8.55 -5.29
CA PHE A 58 -1.32 -9.97 -4.94
C PHE A 58 -2.72 -10.39 -4.47
N PHE A 59 -3.35 -9.64 -3.56
CA PHE A 59 -4.64 -10.03 -2.98
C PHE A 59 -5.85 -9.57 -3.80
N MET A 60 -5.75 -8.45 -4.52
CA MET A 60 -6.79 -8.02 -5.48
C MET A 60 -6.59 -8.57 -6.89
N HIS A 61 -5.69 -9.54 -7.06
CA HIS A 61 -5.47 -10.28 -8.32
C HIS A 61 -5.00 -9.45 -9.53
N LEU A 62 -4.68 -8.16 -9.39
CA LEU A 62 -4.24 -7.30 -10.51
C LEU A 62 -3.03 -7.85 -11.28
N ARG A 63 -2.15 -8.60 -10.59
CA ARG A 63 -1.01 -9.31 -11.21
C ARG A 63 -1.46 -10.40 -12.18
N TYR A 64 -2.57 -11.07 -11.89
CA TYR A 64 -3.09 -12.24 -12.59
C TYR A 64 -4.33 -11.95 -13.45
N ASP A 65 -4.94 -10.78 -13.30
CA ASP A 65 -6.16 -10.39 -14.01
C ASP A 65 -5.92 -9.84 -15.43
N PRO A 66 -6.95 -9.89 -16.30
CA PRO A 66 -6.92 -9.27 -17.62
C PRO A 66 -6.99 -7.74 -17.54
N ARG A 67 -6.45 -7.07 -18.56
CA ARG A 67 -6.30 -5.60 -18.66
C ARG A 67 -7.53 -4.75 -18.24
N PRO A 68 -8.79 -5.08 -18.58
CA PRO A 68 -9.94 -4.27 -18.19
C PRO A 68 -10.19 -4.21 -16.67
N LEU A 69 -9.97 -5.31 -15.94
CA LEU A 69 -10.09 -5.34 -14.47
C LEU A 69 -9.04 -4.43 -13.81
N LYS A 70 -7.84 -4.37 -14.39
CA LYS A 70 -6.80 -3.44 -13.93
C LYS A 70 -7.18 -1.98 -14.13
N LEU A 71 -7.80 -1.66 -15.26
CA LEU A 71 -8.26 -0.32 -15.58
C LEU A 71 -9.40 0.12 -14.65
N LEU A 72 -10.31 -0.80 -14.32
CA LEU A 72 -11.42 -0.54 -13.40
C LEU A 72 -10.94 -0.20 -11.98
N PHE A 73 -9.81 -0.77 -11.54
CA PHE A 73 -9.19 -0.41 -10.28
C PHE A 73 -8.37 0.89 -10.37
N LEU A 74 -7.58 1.03 -11.45
CA LEU A 74 -6.64 2.15 -11.59
C LEU A 74 -7.36 3.49 -11.89
N GLY A 75 -8.48 3.47 -12.61
CA GLY A 75 -9.28 4.65 -12.92
C GLY A 75 -9.72 5.43 -11.67
N PRO A 76 -10.54 4.84 -10.77
CA PRO A 76 -10.94 5.50 -9.53
C PRO A 76 -9.75 5.77 -8.59
N LEU A 77 -8.69 4.96 -8.62
CA LEU A 77 -7.48 5.21 -7.84
C LEU A 77 -6.78 6.52 -8.26
N ILE A 78 -6.64 6.76 -9.57
CA ILE A 78 -6.06 8.00 -10.10
C ILE A 78 -6.93 9.19 -9.69
N ILE A 79 -8.25 9.08 -9.85
CA ILE A 79 -9.19 10.14 -9.45
C ILE A 79 -9.06 10.44 -7.95
N ALA A 80 -8.98 9.42 -7.10
CA ALA A 80 -8.82 9.59 -5.66
C ALA A 80 -7.50 10.29 -5.30
N VAL A 81 -6.39 9.94 -5.95
CA VAL A 81 -5.08 10.59 -5.74
C VAL A 81 -5.11 12.05 -6.18
N LEU A 82 -5.65 12.32 -7.37
CA LEU A 82 -5.79 13.69 -7.88
C LEU A 82 -6.67 14.54 -6.95
N LEU A 83 -7.78 13.97 -6.47
CA LEU A 83 -8.67 14.63 -5.52
C LEU A 83 -7.97 14.90 -4.19
N ALA A 84 -7.21 13.93 -3.66
CA ALA A 84 -6.45 14.12 -2.41
C ALA A 84 -5.41 15.25 -2.55
N ILE A 85 -4.70 15.31 -3.68
CA ILE A 85 -3.76 16.40 -3.98
C ILE A 85 -4.50 17.74 -4.10
N ALA A 86 -5.61 17.78 -4.84
CA ALA A 86 -6.42 18.98 -5.01
C ALA A 86 -6.96 19.52 -3.67
N LEU A 87 -7.42 18.64 -2.77
CA LEU A 87 -7.86 19.03 -1.43
C LEU A 87 -6.70 19.51 -0.55
N ALA A 88 -5.55 18.85 -0.61
CA ALA A 88 -4.36 19.25 0.14
C ALA A 88 -3.82 20.62 -0.30
N THR A 89 -3.92 20.97 -1.59
CA THR A 89 -3.55 22.30 -2.09
C THR A 89 -4.63 23.35 -1.81
N LEU A 90 -5.91 23.00 -1.99
CA LEU A 90 -7.05 23.92 -1.80
C LEU A 90 -7.22 24.38 -0.35
N THR A 91 -7.04 23.47 0.62
CA THR A 91 -7.12 23.80 2.05
C THR A 91 -5.95 24.65 2.54
N GLY A 92 -4.97 24.93 1.67
CA GLY A 92 -3.75 25.65 2.05
C GLY A 92 -2.85 24.83 2.99
N ALA A 93 -3.15 23.56 3.28
CA ALA A 93 -2.32 22.71 4.12
C ALA A 93 -0.87 22.64 3.61
N PHE A 94 -0.69 22.61 2.29
CA PHE A 94 0.62 22.67 1.65
C PHE A 94 1.32 24.05 1.77
N LEU A 95 0.56 25.14 1.94
CA LEU A 95 1.07 26.51 2.15
C LEU A 95 1.27 26.86 3.63
N VAL A 96 0.56 26.21 4.56
CA VAL A 96 0.66 26.39 6.02
C VAL A 96 1.92 25.71 6.57
N PHE A 97 2.30 24.54 6.04
CA PHE A 97 3.58 23.90 6.39
C PHE A 97 4.83 24.67 5.91
N GLY A 98 4.65 25.70 5.06
CA GLY A 98 5.71 26.53 4.50
C GLY A 98 5.85 27.92 5.13
N ARG A 99 5.20 28.20 6.27
CA ARG A 99 5.34 29.46 7.03
C ARG A 99 5.84 29.20 8.44
#